data_AF-A0A1W9V0Z3-F1
#
_entry.id   AF-A0A1W9V0Z3-F1
#
_cell.length_a   1.000
_cell.length_b   1.000
_cell.length_c   1.000
_cell.angle_alpha   90.00
_cell.angle_beta   90.00
_cell.angle_gamma   90.00
#
_symmetry.space_group_name_H-M   'P 1'
#
loop_
_entity.id
_entity.type
_entity.pdbx_description
1 polymer ?
#
loop_
_entity_poly.entity_id
_entity_poly.type
_entity_poly.pdbx_seq_one_letter_code
_entity_poly.pdbx_strand_id
1 'polypeptide(L)'
;MMRAESMFAPLDKANIPNFDNIAPAFINPSYDPGNRYCIPYQWGTTGIGYNIQATGREIHGWSDVFDSDFAGKVVMLEEPRETFAAILLYLGYSLMPHTKNSLNCS
;
A
#
# COMPACT_ATOMS: atom_id res chain seq x y z
N MET A 1 -1.27 -7.90 -15.64
CA MET A 1 -0.66 -9.22 -15.83
C MET A 1 -1.74 -10.29 -15.88
N MET A 2 -2.28 -10.80 -14.76
CA MET A 2 -3.28 -11.91 -14.77
C MET A 2 -4.59 -11.63 -15.54
N ARG A 3 -5.14 -10.40 -15.48
CA ARG A 3 -6.31 -10.01 -16.29
C ARG A 3 -6.01 -10.00 -17.79
N ALA A 4 -4.82 -9.52 -18.18
CA ALA A 4 -4.40 -9.48 -19.59
C ALA A 4 -4.18 -10.88 -20.16
N GLU A 5 -3.85 -11.83 -19.28
CA GLU A 5 -3.63 -13.25 -19.59
C GLU A 5 -4.89 -14.10 -19.43
N SER A 6 -6.06 -13.49 -19.24
CA SER A 6 -7.37 -14.16 -19.14
C SER A 6 -7.44 -15.26 -18.05
N MET A 7 -6.74 -15.07 -16.94
CA MET A 7 -6.68 -16.06 -15.85
C MET A 7 -7.86 -15.99 -14.88
N PHE A 8 -8.80 -15.05 -15.05
CA PHE A 8 -9.94 -14.85 -14.15
C PHE A 8 -11.28 -14.97 -14.89
N ALA A 9 -12.22 -15.68 -14.27
CA ALA A 9 -13.62 -15.65 -14.68
C ALA A 9 -14.32 -14.38 -14.14
N PRO A 10 -15.30 -13.82 -14.86
CA PRO A 10 -16.11 -12.72 -14.35
C PRO A 10 -16.95 -13.18 -13.15
N LEU A 11 -17.17 -12.26 -12.21
CA LEU A 11 -17.99 -12.51 -11.03
C LEU A 11 -19.48 -12.38 -11.37
N ASP A 12 -20.29 -13.34 -10.89
CA ASP A 12 -21.74 -13.20 -10.89
C ASP A 12 -22.20 -12.52 -9.59
N LYS A 13 -22.50 -11.23 -9.70
CA LYS A 13 -22.93 -10.40 -8.57
C LYS A 13 -24.27 -10.82 -7.97
N ALA A 14 -25.11 -11.54 -8.71
CA ALA A 14 -26.36 -12.08 -8.16
C ALA A 14 -26.10 -13.05 -7.00
N ASN A 15 -24.94 -13.72 -7.00
CA ASN A 15 -24.52 -14.64 -5.94
C ASN A 15 -23.77 -13.94 -4.79
N ILE A 16 -23.70 -12.60 -4.79
CA ILE A 16 -22.95 -11.81 -3.81
C ILE A 16 -23.91 -10.79 -3.18
N PRO A 17 -24.87 -11.25 -2.35
CA PRO A 17 -25.90 -10.39 -1.77
C PRO A 17 -25.33 -9.32 -0.82
N ASN A 18 -24.12 -9.53 -0.31
CA ASN A 18 -23.44 -8.64 0.63
C ASN A 18 -22.58 -7.56 -0.04
N PHE A 19 -22.64 -7.42 -1.38
CA PHE A 19 -21.82 -6.45 -2.10
C PHE A 19 -22.05 -5.00 -1.62
N ASP A 20 -23.28 -4.69 -1.21
CA ASP A 20 -23.66 -3.36 -0.72
C ASP A 20 -23.02 -2.99 0.63
N ASN A 21 -22.42 -3.96 1.35
CA ASN A 21 -21.73 -3.71 2.62
C ASN A 21 -20.29 -3.19 2.42
N ILE A 22 -19.80 -3.14 1.18
CA ILE A 22 -18.45 -2.69 0.87
C ILE A 22 -18.41 -1.16 0.88
N ALA A 23 -17.42 -0.59 1.58
CA ALA A 23 -17.29 0.86 1.63
C ALA A 23 -17.05 1.46 0.23
N PRO A 24 -17.63 2.63 -0.10
CA PRO A 24 -17.54 3.23 -1.43
C PRO A 24 -16.12 3.43 -1.97
N ALA A 25 -15.14 3.64 -1.07
CA ALA A 25 -13.73 3.78 -1.42
C ALA A 25 -13.10 2.53 -2.08
N PHE A 26 -13.70 1.35 -1.91
CA PHE A 26 -13.22 0.07 -2.46
C PHE A 26 -14.08 -0.45 -3.62
N ILE A 27 -15.07 0.34 -4.04
CA ILE A 27 -15.91 0.06 -5.20
C ILE A 27 -15.30 0.75 -6.44
N ASN A 28 -15.38 0.06 -7.59
CA ASN A 28 -14.95 0.56 -8.89
C ASN A 28 -13.47 1.01 -8.95
N PRO A 29 -12.50 0.16 -8.53
CA PRO A 29 -11.10 0.52 -8.60
C PRO A 29 -10.63 0.70 -10.06
N SER A 30 -9.62 1.55 -10.27
CA SER A 30 -9.08 1.84 -11.61
C SER A 30 -8.56 0.60 -12.36
N TYR A 31 -8.08 -0.40 -11.62
CA TYR A 31 -7.59 -1.67 -12.17
C TYR A 31 -8.70 -2.68 -12.49
N ASP A 32 -9.89 -2.55 -11.90
CA ASP A 32 -11.08 -3.36 -12.20
C ASP A 32 -12.39 -2.55 -12.15
N PRO A 33 -12.64 -1.72 -13.18
CA PRO A 33 -13.85 -0.91 -13.23
C PRO A 33 -15.11 -1.77 -13.13
N GLY A 34 -16.00 -1.39 -12.22
CA GLY A 34 -17.24 -2.08 -11.92
C GLY A 34 -17.08 -3.36 -11.11
N ASN A 35 -15.90 -3.67 -10.54
CA ASN A 35 -15.65 -4.91 -9.78
C ASN A 35 -16.11 -6.15 -10.56
N ARG A 36 -15.70 -6.24 -11.83
CA ARG A 36 -16.13 -7.31 -12.74
C ARG A 36 -15.42 -8.63 -12.43
N TYR A 37 -14.23 -8.57 -11.86
CA TYR A 37 -13.38 -9.73 -11.59
C TYR A 37 -12.93 -9.80 -10.13
N CYS A 38 -12.93 -8.70 -9.37
CA CYS A 38 -12.36 -8.66 -8.03
C CYS A 38 -13.30 -7.99 -7.00
N ILE A 39 -13.34 -8.56 -5.79
CA ILE A 39 -14.00 -7.99 -4.61
C ILE A 39 -12.95 -7.72 -3.54
N PRO A 40 -12.99 -6.56 -2.87
CA PRO A 40 -12.09 -6.27 -1.76
C PRO A 40 -12.33 -7.24 -0.60
N TYR A 41 -11.26 -7.89 -0.14
CA TYR A 41 -11.29 -8.77 1.02
C TYR A 41 -10.74 -8.06 2.27
N GLN A 42 -9.51 -7.56 2.17
CA GLN A 42 -8.84 -6.80 3.23
C GLN A 42 -7.97 -5.71 2.60
N TRP A 43 -7.85 -4.59 3.30
CA TRP A 43 -6.96 -3.49 2.94
C TRP A 43 -6.17 -3.07 4.18
N GLY A 44 -5.04 -2.40 3.98
CA GLY A 44 -4.20 -1.89 5.04
C GLY A 44 -3.09 -1.00 4.51
N THR A 45 -2.33 -0.41 5.42
CA THR A 45 -1.18 0.43 5.11
C THR A 45 0.06 -0.13 5.78
N THR A 46 1.17 -0.16 5.06
CA THR A 46 2.49 -0.39 5.64
C THR A 46 2.97 0.89 6.32
N GLY A 47 3.35 0.80 7.59
CA GLY A 47 3.87 1.91 8.37
C GLY A 47 5.15 1.54 9.11
N ILE A 48 5.72 2.50 9.83
CA ILE A 48 6.93 2.30 10.63
C ILE A 48 6.53 1.91 12.06
N GLY A 49 6.80 0.66 12.44
CA GLY A 49 6.70 0.21 13.83
C GLY A 49 8.04 0.38 14.54
N TYR A 50 8.06 1.04 15.70
CA TYR A 50 9.28 1.24 16.48
C TYR A 50 9.04 1.15 17.99
N ASN A 51 10.10 0.86 18.73
CA ASN A 51 10.10 0.87 20.19
C ASN A 51 10.67 2.19 20.71
N ILE A 52 9.82 3.06 21.30
CA ILE A 52 10.22 4.39 21.79
C ILE A 52 11.35 4.34 22.83
N GLN A 53 11.43 3.29 23.65
CA GLN A 53 12.51 3.13 24.64
C GLN A 53 13.85 2.81 23.97
N ALA A 54 13.82 2.14 22.82
CA ALA A 54 15.02 1.81 22.06
C ALA A 54 15.47 2.95 21.14
N THR A 55 14.53 3.75 20.61
CA THR A 55 14.84 4.88 19.74
C THR A 55 15.22 6.14 20.52
N GLY A 56 14.72 6.33 21.74
CA GLY A 56 14.96 7.53 22.54
C GLY A 56 14.31 8.82 22.00
N ARG A 57 13.64 8.72 20.84
CA ARG A 57 12.89 9.79 20.17
C ARG A 57 11.76 9.23 19.34
N GLU A 58 10.76 10.07 19.06
CA GLU A 58 9.72 9.74 18.09
C GLU A 58 10.27 9.67 16.67
N ILE A 59 9.62 8.84 15.85
CA ILE A 59 9.93 8.64 14.44
C ILE A 59 8.77 9.23 13.64
N HIS A 60 9.06 10.22 12.79
CA HIS A 60 8.04 10.97 12.05
C HIS A 60 7.98 10.59 10.56
N GLY A 61 9.01 9.93 10.03
CA GLY A 61 9.00 9.49 8.65
C GLY A 61 10.17 8.61 8.25
N TRP A 62 10.26 8.30 6.95
CA TRP A 62 11.29 7.44 6.39
C TRP A 62 12.70 8.04 6.52
N SER A 63 12.84 9.36 6.58
CA SER A 63 14.13 10.02 6.84
C SER A 63 14.74 9.61 8.16
N ASP A 64 13.92 9.46 9.21
CA ASP A 64 14.40 9.03 10.52
C ASP A 64 14.83 7.56 10.50
N VAL A 65 14.21 6.71 9.67
CA VAL A 65 14.57 5.29 9.53
C VAL A 65 15.94 5.11 8.89
N PHE A 66 16.32 6.00 7.97
CA PHE A 66 17.63 5.98 7.30
C PHE A 66 18.72 6.76 8.04
N ASP A 67 18.46 7.20 9.27
CA ASP A 67 19.46 7.86 10.12
C ASP A 67 20.62 6.89 10.48
N SER A 68 21.84 7.40 10.48
CA SER A 68 23.04 6.65 10.87
C SER A 68 22.95 6.06 12.28
N ASP A 69 22.21 6.68 13.20
CA ASP A 69 22.04 6.19 14.58
C ASP A 69 21.33 4.83 14.66
N PHE A 70 20.57 4.48 13.62
CA PHE A 70 19.85 3.22 13.49
C PHE A 70 20.53 2.21 12.55
N ALA A 71 21.76 2.48 12.09
CA ALA A 71 22.51 1.53 11.28
C ALA A 71 22.61 0.15 11.97
N GLY A 72 22.18 -0.90 11.26
CA GLY A 72 22.14 -2.27 11.77
C GLY A 72 21.02 -2.58 12.77
N LYS A 73 20.10 -1.64 13.03
CA LYS A 73 18.98 -1.79 13.97
C LYS A 73 17.60 -1.75 13.30
N VAL A 74 17.56 -1.60 11.97
CA VAL A 74 16.33 -1.54 11.17
C VAL A 74 16.12 -2.88 10.46
N VAL A 75 14.88 -3.37 10.50
CA VAL A 75 14.41 -4.51 9.70
C VAL A 75 13.35 -4.00 8.72
N MET A 76 13.46 -4.43 7.47
CA MET A 76 12.52 -4.10 6.39
C MET A 76 11.71 -5.34 6.00
N LEU A 77 10.52 -5.12 5.42
CA LEU A 77 9.72 -6.20 4.87
C LEU A 77 10.43 -6.84 3.68
N GLU A 78 10.41 -8.17 3.60
CA GLU A 78 10.90 -8.92 2.43
C GLU A 78 9.88 -8.87 1.28
N GLU A 79 9.39 -7.67 0.96
CA GLU A 79 8.52 -7.39 -0.18
C GLU A 79 9.18 -6.29 -1.01
N PRO A 80 9.49 -6.56 -2.29
CA PRO A 80 10.32 -5.67 -3.10
C PRO A 80 9.64 -4.32 -3.35
N ARG A 81 8.34 -4.29 -3.65
CA ARG A 81 7.60 -3.05 -3.90
C ARG A 81 7.51 -2.19 -2.64
N GLU A 82 7.32 -2.78 -1.46
CA GLU A 82 7.30 -2.07 -0.17
C GLU A 82 8.69 -1.51 0.17
N THR A 83 9.75 -2.29 -0.04
CA THR A 83 11.12 -1.84 0.19
C THR A 83 11.51 -0.71 -0.77
N PHE A 84 11.16 -0.83 -2.06
CA PHE A 84 11.37 0.25 -3.02
C PHE A 84 10.50 1.47 -2.69
N ALA A 85 9.27 1.28 -2.25
CA ALA A 85 8.38 2.36 -1.83
C ALA A 85 8.97 3.17 -0.67
N ALA A 86 9.50 2.50 0.36
CA ALA A 86 10.17 3.15 1.48
C ALA A 86 11.35 4.03 1.02
N ILE A 87 12.17 3.55 0.08
CA ILE A 87 13.30 4.29 -0.48
C ILE A 87 12.79 5.48 -1.33
N LEU A 88 11.75 5.29 -2.15
CA LEU A 88 11.18 6.36 -2.95
C LEU A 88 10.60 7.48 -2.08
N LEU A 89 9.90 7.12 -1.00
CA LEU A 89 9.38 8.08 -0.03
C LEU A 89 10.50 8.84 0.69
N TYR A 90 11.58 8.15 1.06
CA TYR A 90 12.78 8.80 1.60
C TYR A 90 13.38 9.82 0.64
N LEU A 91 13.42 9.51 -0.66
CA LEU A 91 13.93 10.41 -1.70
C LEU A 91 12.91 11.49 -2.13
N GLY A 92 11.68 11.48 -1.60
CA GLY A 92 10.62 12.41 -1.97
C GLY A 92 9.95 12.13 -3.32
N TYR A 93 10.10 10.92 -3.86
CA TYR A 93 9.48 10.49 -5.10
C TYR A 93 8.09 9.88 -4.89
N SER A 94 7.24 9.96 -5.93
CA SER A 94 5.93 9.32 -5.93
C SER A 94 6.04 7.80 -6.03
N LEU A 95 5.22 7.09 -5.25
CA LEU A 95 5.05 5.63 -5.33
C LEU A 95 4.37 5.16 -6.62
N MET A 96 3.66 6.06 -7.30
CA MET A 96 2.94 5.77 -8.53
C MET A 96 3.37 6.78 -9.61
N PRO A 97 4.24 6.39 -10.56
CA PRO A 97 4.74 7.31 -11.59
C PRO A 97 3.66 7.78 -12.59
N HIS A 98 2.47 7.15 -12.59
CA HIS A 98 1.34 7.51 -13.45
C HIS A 98 0.24 8.32 -12.76
N THR A 99 0.36 8.58 -11.46
CA THR A 99 -0.65 9.31 -10.68
C THR A 99 -0.11 10.70 -10.36
N LYS A 100 -0.68 11.74 -10.99
CA LYS A 100 -0.38 13.13 -10.63
C LYS A 100 -0.78 13.35 -9.17
N ASN A 101 0.20 13.69 -8.33
CA ASN A 101 0.04 14.22 -6.97
C ASN A 101 -1.01 13.53 -6.09
N SER A 102 -0.58 12.54 -5.31
CA SER A 102 -1.18 12.28 -4.02
C SER A 102 -0.14 11.57 -3.18
N LEU A 103 0.33 12.24 -2.12
CA LEU A 103 1.12 11.78 -0.96
C LEU A 103 2.12 12.88 -0.57
N ASN A 104 1.61 14.10 -0.38
CA ASN A 104 2.21 15.10 0.48
C ASN A 104 1.63 14.90 1.89
N CYS A 105 2.23 14.00 2.68
CA CYS A 105 2.07 14.05 4.13
C CYS A 105 3.04 15.12 4.63
N SER A 106 2.50 16.30 4.93
CA SER A 106 3.07 17.29 5.84
C SER A 106 3.01 16.83 7.28
#